data_AF-A0A1Z5T513-F1
#
_entry.id   AF-A0A1Z5T513-F1
#
_cell.length_a   1.000
_cell.length_b   1.000
_cell.length_c   1.000
_cell.angle_alpha   90.00
_cell.angle_beta   90.00
_cell.angle_gamma   90.00
#
_symmetry.space_group_name_H-M   'P 1'
#
loop_
_entity.id
_entity.type
_entity.pdbx_description
1 polymer ?
#
loop_
_entity_poly.entity_id
_entity_poly.type
_entity_poly.pdbx_seq_one_letter_code
_entity_poly.pdbx_strand_id
1 'polypeptide(L)'
;MILRHPLNDAPVLVAVDTESEKRGLINHVVEVGVTILRVRDIWNLEPGPHLRNWIPKMKHFHVVLDITRRPKLRMRSSLFGPSQFLGPIEAQAAVKKVLRDCMGIHDQQPVTGSATQLSLPPVYLVGHSVEGDVAALRGPGVRLDISDPATVGVRFHKLFDTYMFSQAIQGYGAPLPTAKLGWAVRYLGVDPTYVDPDIHGTVIGTHNAVNDAAYTMMTLCFYALRWEELSNGVVLEPTSATSPRNTRASASNSAEVSAPHNIAQSKRRKGSRGRFISAWTRP
;
A
#
# COMPACT_ATOMS: atom_id res chain seq x y z
N MET A 1 -11.70 -37.16 3.43
CA MET A 1 -12.57 -36.40 4.36
C MET A 1 -11.98 -35.01 4.50
N ILE A 2 -12.45 -34.04 3.72
CA ILE A 2 -11.94 -32.66 3.75
C ILE A 2 -12.67 -31.93 4.88
N LEU A 3 -11.95 -31.59 5.95
CA LEU A 3 -12.45 -30.74 7.01
C LEU A 3 -12.78 -29.37 6.41
N ARG A 4 -14.07 -29.13 6.18
CA ARG A 4 -14.59 -27.81 5.80
C ARG A 4 -14.46 -26.92 7.04
N HIS A 5 -13.42 -26.10 7.10
CA HIS A 5 -13.46 -24.94 7.99
C HIS A 5 -14.73 -24.13 7.64
N PRO A 6 -15.48 -23.64 8.63
CA PRO A 6 -16.61 -22.77 8.37
C PRO A 6 -16.14 -21.60 7.51
N LEU A 7 -16.83 -21.30 6.41
CA LEU A 7 -16.56 -20.12 5.55
C LEU A 7 -16.60 -18.79 6.33
N ASN A 8 -17.17 -18.81 7.54
CA ASN A 8 -17.19 -17.69 8.48
C ASN A 8 -15.79 -17.32 9.01
N ASP A 9 -14.82 -18.24 8.95
CA ASP A 9 -13.42 -18.01 9.36
C ASP A 9 -12.51 -17.58 8.20
N ALA A 10 -13.05 -17.43 6.98
CA ALA A 10 -12.25 -17.05 5.81
C ALA A 10 -11.64 -15.64 5.99
N PRO A 11 -10.36 -15.41 5.63
CA PRO A 11 -9.71 -14.13 5.88
C PRO A 11 -10.38 -12.93 5.21
N VAL A 12 -10.18 -11.76 5.80
CA VAL A 12 -10.54 -10.46 5.23
C VAL A 12 -9.27 -9.71 4.87
N LEU A 13 -9.13 -9.30 3.63
CA LEU A 13 -8.02 -8.49 3.13
C LEU A 13 -8.45 -7.02 3.13
N VAL A 14 -7.60 -6.15 3.68
CA VAL A 14 -7.84 -4.70 3.74
C VAL A 14 -6.62 -3.99 3.17
N ALA A 15 -6.74 -3.48 1.94
CA ALA A 15 -5.74 -2.61 1.35
C ALA A 15 -5.95 -1.17 1.80
N VAL A 16 -4.87 -0.52 2.22
CA VAL A 16 -4.87 0.89 2.64
C VAL A 16 -3.78 1.63 1.88
N ASP A 17 -4.10 2.82 1.43
CA ASP A 17 -3.17 3.76 0.80
C ASP A 17 -3.52 5.19 1.24
N THR A 18 -2.52 6.05 1.32
CA THR A 18 -2.69 7.45 1.71
C THR A 18 -1.99 8.41 0.77
N GLU A 19 -2.65 9.53 0.49
CA GLU A 19 -2.00 10.68 -0.13
C GLU A 19 -1.74 11.76 0.91
N SER A 20 -0.56 12.37 0.81
CA SER A 20 -0.11 13.40 1.76
C SER A 20 0.29 14.69 1.03
N GLU A 21 0.00 15.82 1.66
CA GLU A 21 0.41 17.13 1.19
C GLU A 21 1.32 17.80 2.22
N LYS A 22 2.43 18.34 1.74
CA LYS A 22 3.36 19.10 2.58
C LYS A 22 2.82 20.50 2.85
N ARG A 23 2.65 20.85 4.12
CA ARG A 23 2.39 22.22 4.58
C ARG A 23 3.49 22.66 5.53
N GLY A 24 4.35 23.56 5.06
CA GLY A 24 5.55 23.94 5.79
C GLY A 24 6.47 22.73 6.00
N LEU A 25 6.72 22.37 7.25
CA LEU A 25 7.57 21.24 7.63
C LEU A 25 6.79 19.95 7.90
N ILE A 26 5.46 19.97 7.75
CA ILE A 26 4.58 18.88 8.16
C ILE A 26 3.92 18.27 6.91
N ASN A 27 3.91 16.95 6.81
CA ASN A 27 3.10 16.23 5.82
C ASN A 27 1.75 15.89 6.45
N HIS A 28 0.68 16.42 5.84
CA HIS A 28 -0.69 16.13 6.26
C HIS A 28 -1.27 15.08 5.34
N VAL A 29 -1.86 14.03 5.89
CA VAL A 29 -2.70 13.13 5.11
C VAL A 29 -3.90 13.92 4.59
N VAL A 30 -4.11 13.86 3.28
CA VAL A 30 -5.18 14.57 2.56
C VAL A 30 -6.16 13.61 1.90
N GLU A 31 -5.77 12.36 1.65
CA GLU A 31 -6.67 11.32 1.16
C GLU A 31 -6.33 9.98 1.81
N VAL A 32 -7.36 9.15 2.02
CA VAL A 32 -7.25 7.77 2.47
C VAL A 32 -8.10 6.90 1.55
N GLY A 33 -7.47 5.91 0.95
CA GLY A 33 -8.12 4.85 0.20
C GLY A 33 -8.15 3.58 1.02
N VAL A 34 -9.31 2.93 1.08
CA VAL A 34 -9.44 1.60 1.66
C VAL A 34 -10.16 0.70 0.67
N THR A 35 -9.55 -0.43 0.33
CA THR A 35 -10.18 -1.50 -0.45
C THR A 35 -10.28 -2.77 0.37
N ILE A 36 -11.48 -3.33 0.49
CA ILE A 36 -11.76 -4.53 1.30
C ILE A 36 -12.17 -5.66 0.37
N LEU A 37 -11.53 -6.83 0.53
CA LEU A 37 -11.94 -8.07 -0.11
C LEU A 37 -12.09 -9.15 0.96
N ARG A 38 -13.28 -9.72 1.06
CA ARG A 38 -13.52 -10.88 1.95
C ARG A 38 -13.34 -12.13 1.12
N VAL A 39 -12.49 -13.04 1.56
CA VAL A 39 -12.19 -14.26 0.79
C VAL A 39 -13.45 -15.10 0.58
N ARG A 40 -14.39 -15.11 1.53
CA ARG A 40 -15.69 -15.78 1.37
C ARG A 40 -16.52 -15.25 0.18
N ASP A 41 -16.36 -13.98 -0.19
CA ASP A 41 -17.16 -13.35 -1.25
C ASP A 41 -16.69 -13.77 -2.67
N ILE A 42 -15.49 -14.38 -2.75
CA ILE A 42 -14.89 -14.95 -3.97
C ILE A 42 -14.68 -16.48 -3.85
N TRP A 43 -15.17 -17.11 -2.78
CA TRP A 43 -15.00 -18.54 -2.57
C TRP A 43 -15.76 -19.34 -3.64
N ASN A 44 -15.10 -20.32 -4.25
CA ASN A 44 -15.61 -21.08 -5.41
C ASN A 44 -16.00 -20.21 -6.62
N LEU A 45 -15.51 -18.97 -6.70
CA LEU A 45 -15.68 -18.11 -7.87
C LEU A 45 -14.37 -18.06 -8.62
N GLU A 46 -14.36 -18.49 -9.88
CA GLU A 46 -13.18 -18.31 -10.75
C GLU A 46 -12.86 -16.82 -10.92
N PRO A 47 -11.58 -16.40 -10.88
CA PRO A 47 -11.20 -14.99 -11.03
C PRO A 47 -11.65 -14.37 -12.35
N GLY A 48 -11.75 -15.19 -13.40
CA GLY A 48 -11.95 -14.73 -14.77
C GLY A 48 -10.71 -14.02 -15.34
N PRO A 49 -10.72 -13.68 -16.64
CA PRO A 49 -9.65 -12.90 -17.24
C PRO A 49 -9.46 -11.59 -16.48
N HIS A 50 -8.22 -11.24 -16.17
CA HIS A 50 -7.87 -9.98 -15.53
C HIS A 50 -8.58 -9.71 -14.17
N LEU A 51 -8.95 -10.75 -13.42
CA LEU A 51 -9.73 -10.68 -12.16
C LEU A 51 -11.17 -10.12 -12.32
N ARG A 52 -11.73 -10.09 -13.52
CA ARG A 52 -13.04 -9.47 -13.81
C ARG A 52 -14.19 -9.96 -12.93
N ASN A 53 -14.13 -11.18 -12.41
CA ASN A 53 -15.17 -11.71 -11.52
C ASN A 53 -14.94 -11.35 -10.04
N TRP A 54 -13.69 -11.08 -9.64
CA TRP A 54 -13.33 -10.75 -8.26
C TRP A 54 -13.35 -9.26 -7.97
N ILE A 55 -13.00 -8.41 -8.94
CA ILE A 55 -13.01 -6.95 -8.78
C ILE A 55 -14.38 -6.44 -8.27
N PRO A 56 -15.53 -6.87 -8.82
CA PRO A 56 -16.84 -6.43 -8.32
C PRO A 56 -17.17 -6.87 -6.88
N LYS A 57 -16.39 -7.79 -6.29
CA LYS A 57 -16.53 -8.22 -4.89
C LYS A 57 -15.70 -7.37 -3.93
N MET A 58 -14.81 -6.54 -4.45
CA MET A 58 -14.05 -5.57 -3.66
C MET A 58 -14.94 -4.39 -3.27
N LYS A 59 -14.81 -3.92 -2.03
CA LYS A 59 -15.49 -2.71 -1.54
C LYS A 59 -14.49 -1.59 -1.37
N HIS A 60 -14.81 -0.43 -1.91
CA HIS A 60 -13.90 0.70 -1.97
C HIS A 60 -14.45 1.87 -1.17
N PHE A 61 -13.59 2.49 -0.37
CA PHE A 61 -13.91 3.65 0.45
C PHE A 61 -12.84 4.70 0.22
N HIS A 62 -13.27 5.89 -0.20
CA HIS A 62 -12.38 7.02 -0.45
C HIS A 62 -12.77 8.19 0.44
N VAL A 63 -11.86 8.55 1.33
CA VAL A 63 -12.02 9.70 2.23
C VAL A 63 -11.01 10.76 1.84
N VAL A 64 -11.49 11.97 1.59
CA VAL A 64 -10.70 13.13 1.22
C VAL A 64 -10.85 14.17 2.31
N LEU A 65 -9.74 14.59 2.91
CA LEU A 65 -9.76 15.56 3.98
C LEU A 65 -9.84 16.97 3.38
N ASP A 66 -10.89 17.71 3.74
CA ASP A 66 -11.03 19.11 3.32
C ASP A 66 -10.20 20.05 4.22
N ILE A 67 -8.87 19.98 4.07
CA ILE A 67 -7.95 20.82 4.86
C ILE A 67 -7.67 22.15 4.14
N THR A 68 -7.80 22.24 2.81
CA THR A 68 -7.35 23.38 1.97
C THR A 68 -8.50 24.25 1.42
N ARG A 69 -9.78 23.90 1.60
CA ARG A 69 -10.94 24.53 0.93
C ARG A 69 -11.00 24.37 -0.60
N ARG A 70 -10.12 23.56 -1.24
CA ARG A 70 -10.19 23.22 -2.68
C ARG A 70 -9.75 21.77 -3.01
N PRO A 71 -10.20 20.74 -2.26
CA PRO A 71 -9.74 19.36 -2.47
C PRO A 71 -10.08 18.81 -3.87
N LYS A 72 -11.23 19.19 -4.45
CA LYS A 72 -11.71 18.71 -5.77
C LYS A 72 -10.83 19.09 -6.96
N LEU A 73 -10.05 20.16 -6.87
CA LEU A 73 -9.17 20.60 -7.96
C LEU A 73 -7.82 19.89 -7.97
N ARG A 74 -7.49 19.18 -6.88
CA ARG A 74 -6.16 18.60 -6.64
C ARG A 74 -6.19 17.07 -6.76
N MET A 75 -7.33 16.48 -6.45
CA MET A 75 -7.57 15.04 -6.49
C MET A 75 -7.78 14.55 -7.93
N ARG A 76 -7.14 13.45 -8.32
CA ARG A 76 -7.49 12.75 -9.56
C ARG A 76 -8.83 12.03 -9.42
N SER A 77 -9.51 11.74 -10.52
CA SER A 77 -10.78 11.02 -10.49
C SER A 77 -10.65 9.66 -9.79
N SER A 78 -11.56 9.39 -8.85
CA SER A 78 -11.74 8.05 -8.28
C SER A 78 -12.45 7.16 -9.29
N LEU A 79 -11.87 6.00 -9.59
CA LEU A 79 -12.41 5.02 -10.53
C LEU A 79 -13.34 4.00 -9.84
N PHE A 80 -13.15 3.79 -8.54
CA PHE A 80 -13.77 2.69 -7.80
C PHE A 80 -14.89 3.13 -6.85
N GLY A 81 -15.30 4.40 -6.89
CA GLY A 81 -16.44 4.89 -6.14
C GLY A 81 -16.41 6.40 -5.85
N PRO A 82 -17.48 6.95 -5.27
CA PRO A 82 -17.52 8.37 -4.92
C PRO A 82 -16.57 8.71 -3.77
N SER A 83 -15.96 9.89 -3.85
CA SER A 83 -15.12 10.45 -2.79
C SER A 83 -15.96 11.14 -1.72
N GLN A 84 -15.70 10.83 -0.45
CA GLN A 84 -16.32 11.51 0.70
C GLN A 84 -15.39 12.63 1.18
N PHE A 85 -15.86 13.87 1.09
CA PHE A 85 -15.13 15.04 1.55
C PHE A 85 -15.52 15.34 3.00
N LEU A 86 -14.57 15.18 3.92
CA LEU A 86 -14.82 15.20 5.36
C LEU A 86 -13.82 16.10 6.08
N GLY A 87 -14.23 16.69 7.21
CA GLY A 87 -13.29 17.30 8.14
C GLY A 87 -12.37 16.26 8.80
N PRO A 88 -11.23 16.64 9.39
CA PRO A 88 -10.29 15.68 9.98
C PRO A 88 -10.89 14.69 10.99
N ILE A 89 -11.78 15.16 11.87
CA ILE A 89 -12.44 14.33 12.90
C ILE A 89 -13.42 13.35 12.25
N GLU A 90 -14.20 13.81 11.28
CA GLU A 90 -15.15 12.98 10.55
C GLU A 90 -14.44 11.95 9.69
N ALA A 91 -13.33 12.33 9.05
CA ALA A 91 -12.46 11.44 8.28
C ALA A 91 -11.89 10.33 9.18
N GLN A 92 -11.37 10.68 10.36
CA GLN A 92 -10.90 9.71 11.35
C GLN A 92 -12.01 8.73 11.75
N ALA A 93 -13.20 9.24 12.08
CA ALA A 93 -14.35 8.41 12.45
C ALA A 93 -14.81 7.51 11.30
N ALA A 94 -14.82 8.03 10.06
CA ALA A 94 -15.19 7.29 8.86
C ALA A 94 -14.22 6.15 8.56
N VAL A 95 -12.90 6.42 8.55
CA VAL A 95 -11.88 5.37 8.34
C VAL A 95 -11.94 4.33 9.46
N LYS A 96 -12.02 4.75 10.73
CA LYS A 96 -12.17 3.85 11.87
C LYS A 96 -13.42 2.96 11.74
N LYS A 97 -14.55 3.53 11.31
CA LYS A 97 -15.78 2.78 11.05
C LYS A 97 -15.58 1.73 9.96
N VAL A 98 -15.01 2.12 8.81
CA VAL A 98 -14.74 1.21 7.69
C VAL A 98 -13.86 0.03 8.12
N LEU A 99 -12.79 0.29 8.89
CA LEU A 99 -11.88 -0.75 9.36
C LEU A 99 -12.54 -1.69 10.37
N ARG A 100 -13.29 -1.15 11.34
CA ARG A 100 -14.03 -1.97 12.32
C ARG A 100 -15.08 -2.86 11.64
N ASP A 101 -15.78 -2.31 10.66
CA ASP A 101 -16.91 -2.97 10.00
C ASP A 101 -16.46 -3.84 8.80
N CYS A 102 -15.13 -3.97 8.58
CA CYS A 102 -14.57 -4.65 7.40
C CYS A 102 -15.02 -6.11 7.25
N MET A 103 -15.24 -6.80 8.37
CA MET A 103 -15.72 -8.18 8.40
C MET A 103 -17.17 -8.31 7.90
N GLY A 104 -17.97 -7.22 7.95
CA GLY A 104 -19.37 -7.23 7.54
C GLY A 104 -20.26 -8.07 8.44
N ILE A 105 -19.91 -8.14 9.72
CA ILE A 105 -20.72 -8.75 10.76
C ILE A 105 -21.49 -7.57 11.39
N HIS A 106 -22.58 -7.16 10.75
CA HIS A 106 -23.57 -6.30 11.38
C HIS A 106 -24.68 -7.21 11.93
N ASP A 107 -25.07 -7.00 13.18
CA ASP A 107 -26.26 -7.59 13.80
C ASP A 107 -26.30 -9.13 13.93
N GLN A 108 -25.26 -9.75 14.47
CA GLN A 108 -25.47 -11.00 15.23
C GLN A 108 -25.77 -10.64 16.67
N GLN A 109 -27.06 -10.44 16.95
CA GLN A 109 -27.63 -10.43 18.29
C GLN A 109 -27.10 -11.67 19.04
N PRO A 110 -26.65 -11.57 20.30
CA PRO A 110 -26.20 -12.74 21.03
C PRO A 110 -27.39 -13.67 21.20
N VAL A 111 -27.41 -14.77 20.43
CA VAL A 111 -28.37 -15.83 20.61
C VAL A 111 -28.10 -16.39 22.00
N THR A 112 -29.01 -16.13 22.92
CA THR A 112 -29.04 -16.69 24.27
C THR A 112 -29.20 -18.20 24.16
N GLY A 113 -28.09 -18.92 24.02
CA GLY A 113 -28.05 -20.37 24.04
C GLY A 113 -26.86 -20.93 23.28
N SER A 114 -25.96 -21.61 24.00
CA SER A 114 -24.77 -22.32 23.50
C SER A 114 -23.58 -21.44 23.08
N ALA A 115 -22.64 -21.28 24.01
CA ALA A 115 -21.36 -20.61 23.81
C ALA A 115 -20.40 -21.47 22.99
N THR A 116 -20.59 -21.54 21.67
CA THR A 116 -19.45 -21.64 20.75
C THR A 116 -19.08 -20.21 20.38
N GLN A 117 -18.04 -19.69 21.02
CA GLN A 117 -17.46 -18.39 20.72
C GLN A 117 -17.10 -18.36 19.23
N LEU A 118 -17.89 -17.67 18.41
CA LEU A 118 -17.61 -17.50 16.98
C LEU A 118 -16.23 -16.89 16.86
N SER A 119 -15.28 -17.64 16.30
CA SER A 119 -13.99 -17.11 15.90
C SER A 119 -14.23 -16.02 14.87
N LEU A 120 -13.75 -14.81 15.14
CA LEU A 120 -13.75 -13.75 14.14
C LEU A 120 -12.75 -14.13 13.04
N PRO A 121 -13.07 -13.87 11.75
CA PRO A 121 -12.15 -14.15 10.67
C PRO A 121 -10.86 -13.33 10.84
N PRO A 122 -9.69 -13.88 10.50
CA PRO A 122 -8.45 -13.14 10.57
C PRO A 122 -8.46 -12.01 9.52
N VAL A 123 -8.07 -10.81 9.95
CA VAL A 123 -7.94 -9.65 9.06
C VAL A 123 -6.47 -9.44 8.70
N TYR A 124 -6.18 -9.26 7.42
CA TYR A 124 -4.84 -9.02 6.90
C TYR A 124 -4.75 -7.65 6.26
N LEU A 125 -3.72 -6.89 6.64
CA LEU A 125 -3.43 -5.59 6.05
C LEU A 125 -2.68 -5.82 4.74
N VAL A 126 -3.06 -5.07 3.72
CA VAL A 126 -2.44 -5.09 2.40
C VAL A 126 -1.98 -3.67 2.06
N GLY A 127 -0.84 -3.54 1.41
CA GLY A 127 -0.41 -2.25 0.89
C GLY A 127 0.71 -2.39 -0.13
N HIS A 128 1.27 -1.25 -0.53
CA HIS A 128 2.42 -1.17 -1.42
C HIS A 128 3.42 -0.19 -0.82
N SER A 129 4.43 -0.70 -0.11
CA SER A 129 5.23 0.07 0.85
C SER A 129 4.42 0.59 2.05
N VAL A 130 3.58 -0.29 2.60
CA VAL A 130 2.47 0.03 3.54
C VAL A 130 2.90 0.65 4.87
N GLU A 131 4.15 0.44 5.30
CA GLU A 131 4.67 1.04 6.53
C GLU A 131 4.59 2.58 6.48
N GLY A 132 4.81 3.15 5.30
CA GLY A 132 4.67 4.59 5.06
C GLY A 132 3.25 5.09 5.32
N ASP A 133 2.25 4.38 4.82
CA ASP A 133 0.83 4.71 5.01
C ASP A 133 0.40 4.58 6.46
N VAL A 134 0.81 3.50 7.13
CA VAL A 134 0.53 3.30 8.56
C VAL A 134 1.12 4.45 9.40
N ALA A 135 2.36 4.85 9.10
CA ALA A 135 3.00 5.98 9.77
C ALA A 135 2.30 7.31 9.45
N ALA A 136 1.91 7.54 8.20
CA ALA A 136 1.20 8.74 7.77
C ALA A 136 -0.15 8.90 8.48
N LEU A 137 -0.92 7.81 8.64
CA LEU A 137 -2.21 7.83 9.32
C LEU A 137 -2.11 8.27 10.79
N ARG A 138 -1.03 7.90 11.50
CA ARG A 138 -0.76 8.41 12.87
C ARG A 138 -0.47 9.91 12.90
N GLY A 139 0.03 10.44 11.78
CA GLY A 139 0.43 11.83 11.63
C GLY A 139 -0.73 12.82 11.51
N PRO A 140 -0.42 14.09 11.20
CA PRO A 140 -1.40 15.16 11.04
C PRO A 140 -2.39 14.89 9.91
N GLY A 141 -3.64 15.32 10.09
CA GLY A 141 -4.76 14.95 9.23
C GLY A 141 -5.67 13.99 9.98
N VAL A 142 -5.55 12.70 9.71
CA VAL A 142 -6.45 11.65 10.24
C VAL A 142 -6.16 11.30 11.69
N ARG A 143 -4.89 11.30 12.13
CA ARG A 143 -4.47 10.98 13.50
C ARG A 143 -5.03 9.64 14.00
N LEU A 144 -4.93 8.59 13.19
CA LEU A 144 -5.45 7.26 13.49
C LEU A 144 -4.31 6.24 13.50
N ASP A 145 -4.09 5.57 14.63
CA ASP A 145 -3.19 4.42 14.67
C ASP A 145 -3.93 3.14 14.31
N ILE A 146 -3.76 2.70 13.06
CA ILE A 146 -4.39 1.47 12.58
C ILE A 146 -3.65 0.19 13.03
N SER A 147 -2.45 0.32 13.60
CA SER A 147 -1.72 -0.83 14.16
C SER A 147 -2.19 -1.21 15.57
N ASP A 148 -2.85 -0.28 16.27
CA ASP A 148 -3.41 -0.52 17.59
C ASP A 148 -4.87 -1.01 17.49
N PRO A 149 -5.16 -2.28 17.81
CA PRO A 149 -6.51 -2.81 17.75
C PRO A 149 -7.47 -2.14 18.73
N ALA A 150 -7.00 -1.55 19.84
CA ALA A 150 -7.86 -0.79 20.74
C ALA A 150 -8.36 0.51 20.09
N THR A 151 -7.56 1.09 19.21
CA THR A 151 -7.90 2.31 18.47
C THR A 151 -8.90 2.04 17.34
N VAL A 152 -8.72 1.00 16.52
CA VAL A 152 -9.57 0.74 15.35
C VAL A 152 -10.64 -0.34 15.55
N GLY A 153 -10.57 -1.14 16.61
CA GLY A 153 -11.51 -2.24 16.86
C GLY A 153 -11.29 -3.46 15.97
N VAL A 154 -10.15 -3.55 15.30
CA VAL A 154 -9.74 -4.69 14.46
C VAL A 154 -8.25 -4.96 14.65
N ARG A 155 -7.86 -6.24 14.69
CA ARG A 155 -6.46 -6.66 14.74
C ARG A 155 -6.03 -7.16 13.37
N PHE A 156 -4.97 -6.57 12.81
CA PHE A 156 -4.32 -7.12 11.62
C PHE A 156 -3.34 -8.22 12.02
N HIS A 157 -3.59 -9.44 11.58
CA HIS A 157 -2.79 -10.62 11.95
C HIS A 157 -1.54 -10.77 11.08
N LYS A 158 -1.61 -10.33 9.82
CA LYS A 158 -0.54 -10.40 8.84
C LYS A 158 -0.56 -9.15 7.96
N LEU A 159 0.59 -8.87 7.38
CA LEU A 159 0.81 -7.76 6.46
C LEU A 159 1.30 -8.33 5.12
N PHE A 160 0.64 -7.95 4.04
CA PHE A 160 1.02 -8.29 2.68
C PHE A 160 1.44 -7.01 1.94
N ASP A 161 2.75 -6.85 1.77
CA ASP A 161 3.32 -5.71 1.06
C ASP A 161 3.65 -6.07 -0.39
N THR A 162 2.82 -5.62 -1.32
CA THR A 162 2.98 -5.88 -2.76
C THR A 162 4.25 -5.30 -3.34
N TYR A 163 4.85 -4.29 -2.70
CA TYR A 163 6.18 -3.80 -3.08
C TYR A 163 7.25 -4.86 -2.79
N MET A 164 7.19 -5.51 -1.62
CA MET A 164 8.11 -6.59 -1.25
C MET A 164 7.95 -7.81 -2.16
N PHE A 165 6.72 -8.19 -2.51
CA PHE A 165 6.47 -9.25 -3.50
C PHE A 165 7.08 -8.90 -4.87
N SER A 166 6.93 -7.65 -5.31
CA SER A 166 7.51 -7.15 -6.57
C SER A 166 9.04 -7.19 -6.55
N GLN A 167 9.67 -6.77 -5.45
CA GLN A 167 11.12 -6.88 -5.28
C GLN A 167 11.60 -8.33 -5.27
N ALA A 168 10.86 -9.24 -4.62
CA ALA A 168 11.21 -10.65 -4.55
C ALA A 168 11.24 -11.28 -5.95
N ILE A 169 10.20 -11.08 -6.76
CA ILE A 169 10.15 -11.65 -8.12
C ILE A 169 11.23 -11.05 -9.04
N GLN A 170 11.59 -9.77 -8.87
CA GLN A 170 12.74 -9.18 -9.56
C GLN A 170 14.04 -9.90 -9.18
N GLY A 171 14.21 -10.21 -7.89
CA GLY A 171 15.33 -11.01 -7.40
C GLY A 171 15.38 -12.43 -7.96
N TYR A 172 14.22 -12.99 -8.32
CA TYR A 172 14.09 -14.29 -9.00
C TYR A 172 14.25 -14.21 -10.52
N GLY A 173 14.53 -13.03 -11.08
CA GLY A 173 14.79 -12.83 -12.50
C GLY A 173 13.56 -12.48 -13.34
N ALA A 174 12.41 -12.19 -12.72
CA ALA A 174 11.25 -11.69 -13.45
C ALA A 174 11.60 -10.37 -14.18
N PRO A 175 11.19 -10.18 -15.45
CA PRO A 175 11.50 -8.98 -16.23
C PRO A 175 10.59 -7.79 -15.85
N LEU A 176 10.37 -7.58 -14.56
CA LEU A 176 9.67 -6.41 -14.01
C LEU A 176 10.69 -5.25 -13.92
N PRO A 177 10.51 -4.12 -14.62
CA PRO A 177 11.51 -3.05 -14.63
C PRO A 177 11.73 -2.37 -13.29
N THR A 178 10.67 -2.23 -12.49
CA THR A 178 10.71 -1.66 -11.14
C THR A 178 9.57 -2.19 -10.30
N ALA A 179 9.79 -2.27 -8.99
CA ALA A 179 8.77 -2.67 -8.02
C ALA A 179 7.64 -1.65 -7.81
N LYS A 180 7.63 -0.49 -8.49
CA LYS A 180 6.53 0.49 -8.40
C LYS A 180 5.19 -0.12 -8.80
N LEU A 181 4.13 0.24 -8.08
CA LEU A 181 2.78 -0.30 -8.26
C LEU A 181 2.31 -0.31 -9.72
N GLY A 182 2.42 0.81 -10.44
CA GLY A 182 1.96 0.89 -11.84
C GLY A 182 2.66 -0.11 -12.78
N TRP A 183 3.93 -0.42 -12.54
CA TRP A 183 4.65 -1.45 -13.28
C TRP A 183 4.22 -2.86 -12.89
N ALA A 184 4.01 -3.11 -11.60
CA ALA A 184 3.51 -4.40 -11.11
C ALA A 184 2.11 -4.72 -11.66
N VAL A 185 1.19 -3.73 -11.63
CA VAL A 185 -0.17 -3.83 -12.20
C VAL A 185 -0.12 -4.24 -13.67
N ARG A 186 0.71 -3.55 -14.46
CA ARG A 186 0.87 -3.85 -15.89
C ARG A 186 1.52 -5.23 -16.12
N TYR A 187 2.58 -5.56 -15.39
CA TYR A 187 3.31 -6.82 -15.54
C TYR A 187 2.44 -8.04 -15.23
N LEU A 188 1.65 -7.97 -14.15
CA LEU A 188 0.79 -9.07 -13.72
C LEU A 188 -0.45 -9.26 -14.62
N GLY A 189 -0.75 -8.28 -15.48
CA GLY A 189 -1.89 -8.31 -16.36
C GLY A 189 -3.19 -7.97 -15.64
N VAL A 190 -3.20 -6.95 -14.78
CA VAL A 190 -4.46 -6.30 -14.38
C VAL A 190 -5.13 -5.71 -15.63
N ASP A 191 -6.47 -5.59 -15.64
CA ASP A 191 -7.24 -5.23 -16.83
C ASP A 191 -6.62 -4.02 -17.56
N PRO A 192 -6.25 -4.15 -18.85
CA PRO A 192 -5.60 -3.08 -19.60
C PRO A 192 -6.37 -1.75 -19.62
N THR A 193 -7.69 -1.76 -19.35
CA THR A 193 -8.48 -0.52 -19.22
C THR A 193 -8.01 0.39 -18.09
N TYR A 194 -7.22 -0.12 -17.14
CA TYR A 194 -6.68 0.66 -16.03
C TYR A 194 -5.24 1.13 -16.26
N VAL A 195 -4.60 0.71 -17.35
CA VAL A 195 -3.23 1.12 -17.68
C VAL A 195 -3.29 2.41 -18.50
N ASP A 196 -2.45 3.38 -18.15
CA ASP A 196 -2.33 4.61 -18.93
C ASP A 196 -1.67 4.29 -20.29
N PRO A 197 -2.37 4.52 -21.42
CA PRO A 197 -1.83 4.18 -22.74
C PRO A 197 -0.69 5.12 -23.17
N ASP A 198 -0.65 6.33 -22.61
CA ASP A 198 0.27 7.39 -23.03
C ASP A 198 1.53 7.42 -22.16
N ILE A 199 1.46 6.93 -20.92
CA ILE A 199 2.56 6.94 -19.96
C ILE A 199 2.93 5.52 -19.51
N HIS A 200 4.03 5.01 -20.06
CA HIS A 200 4.56 3.69 -19.70
C HIS A 200 4.77 3.53 -18.18
N GLY A 201 4.31 2.40 -17.64
CA GLY A 201 4.46 2.07 -16.22
C GLY A 201 3.53 2.83 -15.28
N THR A 202 2.51 3.52 -15.84
CA THR A 202 1.54 4.29 -15.08
C THR A 202 0.14 3.70 -15.25
N VAL A 203 -0.69 3.92 -14.24
CA VAL A 203 -2.10 3.49 -14.19
C VAL A 203 -3.01 4.71 -14.20
N ILE A 204 -4.20 4.56 -14.78
CA ILE A 204 -5.19 5.61 -14.81
C ILE A 204 -5.59 5.96 -13.37
N GLY A 205 -5.62 7.26 -13.08
CA GLY A 205 -5.98 7.74 -11.76
C GLY A 205 -4.93 7.47 -10.67
N THR A 206 -3.66 7.25 -11.05
CA THR A 206 -2.52 7.25 -10.09
C THR A 206 -2.51 8.52 -9.22
N HIS A 207 -2.05 8.40 -7.98
CA HIS A 207 -2.12 9.46 -6.97
C HIS A 207 -3.54 9.80 -6.51
N ASN A 208 -4.42 8.81 -6.56
CA ASN A 208 -5.71 8.84 -5.90
C ASN A 208 -5.73 7.62 -4.99
N ALA A 209 -5.82 7.87 -3.68
CA ALA A 209 -5.56 6.83 -2.69
C ALA A 209 -6.47 5.60 -2.84
N VAL A 210 -7.74 5.77 -3.23
CA VAL A 210 -8.63 4.59 -3.39
C VAL A 210 -8.31 3.79 -4.65
N ASN A 211 -7.85 4.43 -5.72
CA ASN A 211 -7.38 3.74 -6.92
C ASN A 211 -6.13 2.94 -6.59
N ASP A 212 -5.17 3.54 -5.89
CA ASP A 212 -3.92 2.90 -5.53
C ASP A 212 -4.14 1.73 -4.54
N ALA A 213 -5.07 1.88 -3.57
CA ALA A 213 -5.51 0.77 -2.72
C ALA A 213 -6.18 -0.36 -3.52
N ALA A 214 -7.00 -0.04 -4.53
CA ALA A 214 -7.66 -1.04 -5.36
C ALA A 214 -6.66 -1.80 -6.23
N TYR A 215 -5.76 -1.09 -6.92
CA TYR A 215 -4.68 -1.69 -7.70
C TYR A 215 -3.75 -2.55 -6.87
N THR A 216 -3.48 -2.12 -5.64
CA THR A 216 -2.73 -2.91 -4.67
C THR A 216 -3.43 -4.23 -4.32
N MET A 217 -4.75 -4.20 -4.07
CA MET A 217 -5.54 -5.42 -3.84
C MET A 217 -5.53 -6.36 -5.05
N MET A 218 -5.72 -5.82 -6.26
CA MET A 218 -5.66 -6.59 -7.51
C MET A 218 -4.29 -7.24 -7.72
N THR A 219 -3.23 -6.47 -7.48
CA THR A 219 -1.83 -6.92 -7.55
C THR A 219 -1.58 -8.07 -6.58
N LEU A 220 -2.05 -7.97 -5.33
CA LEU A 220 -1.96 -9.07 -4.36
C LEU A 220 -2.71 -10.32 -4.84
N CYS A 221 -3.91 -10.18 -5.40
CA CYS A 221 -4.68 -11.32 -5.91
C CYS A 221 -3.92 -12.04 -7.04
N PHE A 222 -3.28 -11.29 -7.94
CA PHE A 222 -2.44 -11.89 -8.98
C PHE A 222 -1.21 -12.58 -8.42
N TYR A 223 -0.53 -11.96 -7.44
CA TYR A 223 0.57 -12.64 -6.75
C TYR A 223 0.09 -13.95 -6.12
N ALA A 224 -1.06 -13.96 -5.45
CA ALA A 224 -1.60 -15.17 -4.84
C ALA A 224 -1.92 -16.27 -5.87
N LEU A 225 -2.45 -15.89 -7.04
CA LEU A 225 -2.81 -16.83 -8.12
C LEU A 225 -1.60 -17.37 -8.88
N ARG A 226 -0.54 -16.58 -9.01
CA ARG A 226 0.61 -16.87 -9.87
C ARG A 226 1.91 -17.01 -9.11
N TRP A 227 1.87 -17.14 -7.78
CA TRP A 227 3.08 -17.08 -6.95
C TRP A 227 4.09 -18.14 -7.38
N GLU A 228 3.65 -19.38 -7.56
CA GLU A 228 4.50 -20.51 -7.95
C GLU A 228 5.22 -20.26 -9.29
N GLU A 229 4.49 -19.71 -10.29
CA GLU A 229 5.03 -19.32 -11.59
C GLU A 229 6.05 -18.18 -11.44
N LEU A 230 5.72 -17.17 -10.65
CA LEU A 230 6.51 -15.94 -10.51
C LEU A 230 7.74 -16.11 -9.61
N SER A 231 7.70 -17.05 -8.67
CA SER A 231 8.74 -17.26 -7.67
C SER A 231 9.73 -18.36 -8.04
N ASN A 232 9.56 -19.00 -9.20
CA ASN A 232 10.28 -20.22 -9.57
C ASN A 232 10.19 -21.30 -8.46
N GLY A 233 9.04 -21.39 -7.79
CA GLY A 233 8.79 -22.34 -6.69
C GLY A 233 9.31 -21.91 -5.31
N VAL A 234 9.87 -20.70 -5.14
CA VAL A 234 10.30 -20.19 -3.83
C VAL A 234 9.10 -19.76 -2.97
N VAL A 235 9.06 -20.17 -1.71
CA VAL A 235 8.02 -19.77 -0.74
C VAL A 235 8.54 -18.62 0.14
N LEU A 236 7.76 -17.55 0.29
CA LEU A 236 8.07 -16.46 1.22
C LEU A 236 7.55 -16.76 2.62
N GLU A 237 8.41 -16.62 3.62
CA GLU A 237 8.00 -16.72 5.02
C GLU A 237 7.11 -15.51 5.41
N PRO A 238 5.97 -15.72 6.08
CA PRO A 238 5.07 -14.64 6.49
C PRO A 238 5.75 -13.68 7.48
N THR A 239 5.59 -12.37 7.26
CA THR A 239 6.02 -11.36 8.24
C THR A 239 4.84 -10.97 9.15
N SER A 240 5.05 -11.00 10.47
CA SER A 240 4.06 -10.58 11.46
C SER A 240 3.81 -9.07 11.39
N ALA A 241 2.54 -8.65 11.44
CA ALA A 241 2.16 -7.23 11.38
C ALA A 241 2.59 -6.40 12.61
N THR A 242 3.03 -7.05 13.70
CA THR A 242 3.40 -6.41 14.97
C THR A 242 4.91 -6.23 15.18
N SER A 243 5.74 -6.64 14.22
CA SER A 243 7.21 -6.54 14.38
C SER A 243 7.71 -5.21 13.78
N PRO A 244 8.24 -4.26 14.58
CA PRO A 244 8.99 -3.15 14.02
C PRO A 244 10.25 -3.68 13.34
N ARG A 245 10.43 -3.38 12.06
CA ARG A 245 11.65 -3.71 11.32
C ARG A 245 12.77 -2.81 11.85
N ASN A 246 13.73 -3.39 12.56
CA ASN A 246 14.99 -2.71 12.87
C ASN A 246 15.70 -2.37 11.56
N THR A 247 15.64 -1.12 11.12
CA THR A 247 16.58 -0.59 10.15
C THR A 247 17.95 -0.46 10.83
N ARG A 248 18.81 -1.46 10.67
CA ARG A 248 20.27 -1.27 10.50
C ARG A 248 21.00 -2.59 10.26
N ALA A 249 21.55 -2.73 9.06
CA ALA A 249 22.86 -3.31 8.88
C ALA A 249 23.53 -2.55 7.73
N SER A 250 24.17 -1.44 8.07
CA SER A 250 25.30 -0.94 7.32
C SER A 250 26.35 -2.06 7.30
N ALA A 251 26.54 -2.71 6.16
CA ALA A 251 27.69 -3.56 5.94
C ALA A 251 28.85 -2.69 5.46
N SER A 252 29.50 -2.02 6.41
CA SER A 252 30.92 -1.70 6.30
C SER A 252 31.68 -2.97 6.68
N ASN A 253 32.40 -3.57 5.72
CA ASN A 253 33.54 -4.41 6.02
C ASN A 253 34.63 -4.12 4.98
N SER A 254 35.54 -3.24 5.39
CA SER A 254 36.98 -3.50 5.46
C SER A 254 37.53 -4.57 4.53
N ALA A 255 38.24 -4.13 3.48
CA ALA A 255 39.39 -4.84 2.96
C ALA A 255 40.59 -3.88 3.06
N GLU A 256 41.29 -3.94 4.18
CA GLU A 256 42.71 -3.58 4.21
C GLU A 256 43.46 -4.62 3.38
N VAL A 257 44.41 -4.17 2.55
CA VAL A 257 45.80 -4.64 2.55
C VAL A 257 46.59 -3.86 1.47
N SER A 258 47.65 -3.20 1.96
CA SER A 258 48.89 -2.81 1.29
C SER A 258 48.94 -1.59 0.37
N ALA A 259 49.42 -0.48 0.95
CA ALA A 259 50.18 0.55 0.24
C ALA A 259 51.56 0.03 -0.20
N PRO A 260 52.18 0.68 -1.18
CA PRO A 260 53.47 1.30 -0.90
C PRO A 260 53.53 2.78 -1.31
N HIS A 261 54.21 3.55 -0.48
CA HIS A 261 54.66 4.91 -0.75
C HIS A 261 55.56 4.96 -1.99
N ASN A 262 55.38 5.98 -2.83
CA ASN A 262 56.52 6.75 -3.31
C ASN A 262 56.16 8.20 -3.66
N ILE A 263 57.14 9.05 -3.35
CA ILE A 263 57.16 10.51 -3.34
C ILE A 263 57.47 11.04 -4.76
N ALA A 264 56.78 12.09 -5.23
CA ALA A 264 57.42 13.24 -5.92
C ALA A 264 56.43 14.33 -6.40
N GLN A 265 56.43 15.46 -5.69
CA GLN A 265 56.63 16.84 -6.16
C GLN A 265 55.80 17.49 -7.31
N SER A 266 55.13 18.58 -6.89
CA SER A 266 54.99 19.89 -7.57
C SER A 266 53.93 19.98 -8.69
N LYS A 267 53.10 21.03 -8.83
CA LYS A 267 53.37 22.48 -8.76
C LYS A 267 52.08 23.29 -8.51
N ARG A 268 52.27 24.44 -7.85
CA ARG A 268 51.36 25.57 -7.60
C ARG A 268 50.56 26.09 -8.81
N ARG A 269 49.34 26.60 -8.57
CA ARG A 269 48.97 28.06 -8.58
C ARG A 269 47.48 28.24 -8.24
N LYS A 270 47.13 28.94 -7.13
CA LYS A 270 46.50 30.29 -7.07
C LYS A 270 45.57 30.57 -8.27
N GLY A 271 44.25 30.74 -8.16
CA GLY A 271 43.46 31.44 -7.14
C GLY A 271 42.91 32.72 -7.76
N SER A 272 41.59 32.87 -7.93
CA SER A 272 40.91 34.16 -8.11
C SER A 272 39.38 34.01 -8.09
N ARG A 273 38.73 34.97 -7.45
CA ARG A 273 37.29 35.14 -7.24
C ARG A 273 36.54 35.47 -8.54
N GLY A 274 35.26 35.11 -8.58
CA GLY A 274 34.26 35.72 -9.47
C GLY A 274 32.85 35.48 -8.92
N ARG A 275 32.15 36.56 -8.56
CA ARG A 275 30.77 36.59 -8.03
C ARG A 275 29.97 37.58 -8.89
N PHE A 276 28.68 37.26 -9.11
CA PHE A 276 27.62 38.05 -9.77
C PHE A 276 27.73 38.13 -11.31
N ILE A 277 26.66 38.13 -12.12
CA ILE A 277 25.37 38.87 -12.06
C ILE A 277 24.24 38.05 -12.74
N SER A 278 23.01 38.50 -12.47
CA SER A 278 21.65 38.02 -12.70
C SER A 278 21.05 38.10 -14.12
N ALA A 279 19.81 37.59 -14.17
CA ALA A 279 18.62 38.09 -14.89
C ALA A 279 18.31 37.49 -16.27
N TRP A 280 17.21 36.73 -16.33
CA TRP A 280 16.39 36.60 -17.53
C TRP A 280 14.91 36.64 -17.16
N THR A 281 14.28 37.72 -17.61
CA THR A 281 12.85 38.02 -17.66
C THR A 281 12.21 37.31 -18.85
N ARG A 282 10.92 37.00 -18.69
CA ARG A 282 9.96 36.54 -19.71
C ARG A 282 9.65 37.61 -20.76
N PRO A 283 9.09 37.20 -21.91
CA PRO A 283 7.64 37.39 -22.13
C PRO A 283 6.81 36.10 -21.94
#